data_AF-A0A1Q5CZG9-F1
#
_entry.id   AF-A0A1Q5CZG9-F1
#
_cell.length_a   1.000
_cell.length_b   1.000
_cell.length_c   1.000
_cell.angle_alpha   90.00
_cell.angle_beta   90.00
_cell.angle_gamma   90.00
#
_symmetry.space_group_name_H-M   'P 1'
#
loop_
_entity.id
_entity.type
_entity.pdbx_description
1 polymer ?
#
loop_
_entity_poly.entity_id
_entity_poly.type
_entity_poly.pdbx_seq_one_letter_code
_entity_poly.pdbx_strand_id
1 'polypeptide(L)'
;MNTWRNASLAVTALALVALTTACGQEKGSASPNGQAVGNAAPAQQPADSGYGSDGAYGSGASTAPKEAGQLAVWDSKELGKVLTDGEGFTLYRFDKDTADPPASNCEGDCAKTWPVVSAGNAKAAAGTDASLLSKVTRDDGTEQLTVGGWPVYRYAQDTEPGEAKGQGVGGTWFAAAPDGKKAAVNADEPSGGEQAEAAGLSVRKDPELGDIVVDKRGMTVYRFKKDSAWPMKSACTGDCLKKWPVVSPVQKNDVEGVTTKGFVTFSRPDGIKQQSLDCWPLYTFSGDTRPGDTNGQGVGGTWYAVTPDAKLAGASK
;
A
#
# COMPACT_ATOMS: atom_id res chain seq x y z
N MET A 1 0.64 -3.24 69.64
CA MET A 1 0.44 -3.90 68.33
C MET A 1 1.63 -3.50 67.47
N ASN A 2 2.55 -4.45 67.30
CA ASN A 2 3.95 -4.32 66.88
C ASN A 2 4.06 -3.96 65.38
N THR A 3 4.64 -2.81 65.00
CA THR A 3 6.05 -2.56 64.62
C THR A 3 6.63 -3.50 63.55
N TRP A 4 6.95 -2.95 62.37
CA TRP A 4 8.17 -3.31 61.67
C TRP A 4 8.89 -2.06 61.15
N ARG A 5 10.14 -1.93 61.59
CA ARG A 5 11.18 -0.99 61.14
C ARG A 5 12.29 -1.82 60.47
N ASN A 6 13.17 -1.10 59.76
CA ASN A 6 14.56 -1.43 59.36
C ASN A 6 14.69 -1.90 57.89
N ALA A 7 15.69 -1.53 57.10
CA ALA A 7 16.82 -0.60 57.26
C ALA A 7 17.43 -0.33 55.86
N SER A 8 18.11 0.81 55.74
CA SER A 8 18.96 1.24 54.62
C SER A 8 20.17 0.33 54.41
N LEU A 9 20.71 0.30 53.18
CA LEU A 9 22.16 0.20 52.92
C LEU A 9 22.47 0.81 51.54
N ALA A 10 23.38 1.78 51.55
CA ALA A 10 24.01 2.36 50.37
C ALA A 10 25.44 1.81 50.27
N VAL A 11 25.92 1.47 49.07
CA VAL A 11 27.35 1.37 48.74
C VAL A 11 27.57 1.82 47.30
N THR A 12 28.43 2.83 47.15
CA THR A 12 29.01 3.36 45.91
C THR A 12 30.27 2.58 45.52
N ALA A 13 30.54 2.43 44.21
CA ALA A 13 31.89 2.23 43.68
C ALA A 13 31.99 2.71 42.21
N LEU A 14 32.91 3.65 41.99
CA LEU A 14 33.40 4.15 40.70
C LEU A 14 34.44 3.18 40.11
N ALA A 15 34.48 3.05 38.78
CA ALA A 15 35.69 2.66 38.07
C ALA A 15 35.76 3.34 36.69
N LEU A 16 36.70 4.30 36.59
CA LEU A 16 37.22 4.89 35.36
C LEU A 16 38.22 3.91 34.73
N VAL A 17 38.16 3.72 33.41
CA VAL A 17 39.33 3.33 32.61
C VAL A 17 39.36 4.19 31.36
N ALA A 18 40.33 5.11 31.33
CA ALA A 18 40.86 5.74 30.14
C ALA A 18 42.19 5.08 29.80
N LEU A 19 42.38 4.68 28.54
CA LEU A 19 43.68 4.39 27.96
C LEU A 19 43.73 5.03 26.57
N THR A 20 44.63 6.00 26.46
CA THR A 20 45.06 6.72 25.26
C THR A 20 46.24 5.99 24.59
N THR A 21 46.71 6.53 23.46
CA THR A 21 47.91 6.20 22.64
C THR A 21 47.66 5.23 21.47
N ALA A 22 48.20 5.42 20.26
CA ALA A 22 48.95 6.50 19.61
C ALA A 22 49.01 6.23 18.09
N CYS A 23 49.53 7.23 17.36
CA CYS A 23 49.69 7.39 15.92
C CYS A 23 50.31 6.22 15.13
N GLY A 24 50.08 6.21 13.80
CA GLY A 24 50.87 5.42 12.85
C GLY A 24 50.57 5.74 11.39
N GLN A 25 51.00 6.93 10.93
CA GLN A 25 51.04 7.31 9.53
C GLN A 25 52.50 7.20 9.08
N GLU A 26 52.86 6.13 8.37
CA GLU A 26 54.21 5.98 7.81
C GLU A 26 54.20 6.29 6.31
N LYS A 27 54.85 7.40 5.97
CA LYS A 27 55.44 7.66 4.64
C LYS A 27 56.89 7.23 4.69
N GLY A 28 57.32 6.52 3.64
CA GLY A 28 58.70 6.43 3.19
C GLY A 28 59.16 4.99 2.99
N SER A 29 60.02 4.63 2.05
CA SER A 29 60.61 5.27 0.88
C SER A 29 61.54 4.21 0.26
N ALA A 30 61.70 4.24 -1.07
CA ALA A 30 62.81 3.70 -1.87
C ALA A 30 62.93 2.16 -2.00
N SER A 31 62.71 1.56 -3.18
CA SER A 31 63.51 1.54 -4.45
C SER A 31 64.28 0.20 -4.56
N PRO A 32 64.76 -0.30 -5.74
CA PRO A 32 64.93 0.38 -7.02
C PRO A 32 64.56 -0.43 -8.29
N ASN A 33 64.81 0.22 -9.43
CA ASN A 33 64.74 -0.21 -10.84
C ASN A 33 63.41 0.17 -11.51
N GLY A 34 63.32 1.16 -12.40
CA GLY A 34 64.34 1.96 -13.07
C GLY A 34 63.70 2.52 -14.34
N GLN A 35 63.54 3.85 -14.35
CA GLN A 35 63.42 4.80 -15.46
C GLN A 35 62.61 4.51 -16.74
N ALA A 36 61.75 5.49 -17.01
CA ALA A 36 61.09 5.81 -18.27
C ALA A 36 62.02 6.42 -19.32
N VAL A 37 61.66 6.27 -20.60
CA VAL A 37 61.73 7.21 -21.75
C VAL A 37 60.99 6.48 -22.89
N GLY A 38 60.16 7.07 -23.75
CA GLY A 38 60.34 8.27 -24.56
C GLY A 38 60.21 7.85 -26.04
N ASN A 39 59.30 8.51 -26.75
CA ASN A 39 58.91 8.39 -28.17
C ASN A 39 59.86 7.70 -29.17
N ALA A 40 59.30 6.81 -30.00
CA ALA A 40 59.64 6.69 -31.42
C ALA A 40 58.51 6.00 -32.22
N ALA A 41 58.07 6.64 -33.30
CA ALA A 41 57.45 6.05 -34.49
C ALA A 41 58.45 6.24 -35.66
N PRO A 42 58.33 5.63 -36.87
CA PRO A 42 57.14 4.99 -37.47
C PRO A 42 57.41 3.72 -38.35
N ALA A 43 56.37 3.35 -39.13
CA ALA A 43 56.28 2.41 -40.29
C ALA A 43 55.98 0.94 -39.95
N GLN A 44 55.06 0.21 -40.61
CA GLN A 44 54.41 0.39 -41.92
C GLN A 44 53.08 -0.42 -41.97
N GLN A 45 52.11 0.11 -42.70
CA GLN A 45 50.79 -0.45 -43.03
C GLN A 45 50.89 -1.61 -44.07
N PRO A 46 49.84 -2.43 -44.30
CA PRO A 46 48.61 -2.05 -45.03
C PRO A 46 47.31 -2.48 -44.29
N ALA A 47 46.32 -1.60 -44.13
CA ALA A 47 45.27 -1.24 -45.08
C ALA A 47 44.20 -2.34 -45.28
N ASP A 48 43.11 -2.24 -44.52
CA ASP A 48 41.77 -2.28 -45.12
C ASP A 48 40.81 -1.38 -44.33
N SER A 49 39.94 -0.73 -45.08
CA SER A 49 39.09 0.40 -44.81
C SER A 49 37.79 0.08 -44.07
N GLY A 50 37.36 0.97 -43.17
CA GLY A 50 36.00 0.95 -42.62
C GLY A 50 35.79 1.99 -41.51
N TYR A 51 35.64 3.26 -41.90
CA TYR A 51 35.17 4.33 -41.00
C TYR A 51 33.68 4.10 -40.67
N GLY A 52 33.36 4.11 -39.38
CA GLY A 52 32.01 4.13 -38.84
C GLY A 52 32.09 4.51 -37.37
N SER A 53 32.30 5.80 -37.12
CA SER A 53 32.13 6.42 -35.80
C SER A 53 30.66 6.36 -35.46
N ASP A 54 30.29 5.61 -34.42
CA ASP A 54 29.16 5.94 -33.57
C ASP A 54 29.49 5.48 -32.15
N GLY A 55 29.56 6.45 -31.24
CA GLY A 55 29.64 6.21 -29.81
C GLY A 55 28.38 5.48 -29.35
N ALA A 56 28.46 4.17 -29.21
CA ALA A 56 27.50 3.41 -28.44
C ALA A 56 27.83 3.61 -26.95
N TYR A 57 27.22 4.66 -26.38
CA TYR A 57 27.00 4.76 -24.95
C TYR A 57 26.49 3.40 -24.46
N GLY A 58 27.16 2.87 -23.44
CA GLY A 58 26.96 1.51 -22.96
C GLY A 58 25.48 1.19 -22.78
N SER A 59 25.00 0.24 -23.58
CA SER A 59 23.77 -0.48 -23.30
C SER A 59 23.98 -1.22 -21.98
N GLY A 60 23.49 -0.61 -20.89
CA GLY A 60 23.26 -1.33 -19.65
C GLY A 60 22.43 -2.56 -20.00
N ALA A 61 22.95 -3.74 -19.69
CA ALA A 61 22.25 -5.00 -19.94
C ALA A 61 20.91 -4.97 -19.19
N SER A 62 19.83 -4.67 -19.90
CA SER A 62 18.47 -4.84 -19.39
C SER A 62 18.20 -6.34 -19.33
N THR A 63 17.80 -6.82 -18.16
CA THR A 63 17.27 -8.18 -18.02
C THR A 63 15.98 -8.26 -18.81
N ALA A 64 15.81 -9.33 -19.58
CA ALA A 64 14.62 -9.51 -20.41
C ALA A 64 13.32 -9.35 -19.57
N PRO A 65 12.33 -8.59 -20.08
CA PRO A 65 11.02 -8.48 -19.45
C PRO A 65 10.40 -9.85 -19.16
N LYS A 66 9.63 -9.93 -18.07
CA LYS A 66 8.81 -11.09 -17.73
C LYS A 66 7.48 -10.99 -18.43
N GLU A 67 6.96 -12.11 -18.90
CA GLU A 67 5.66 -12.15 -19.58
C GLU A 67 4.51 -11.96 -18.57
N ALA A 68 3.50 -11.19 -18.97
CA ALA A 68 2.29 -10.98 -18.17
C ALA A 68 1.29 -12.12 -18.36
N GLY A 69 1.03 -12.52 -19.60
CA GLY A 69 0.03 -13.53 -19.93
C GLY A 69 -1.39 -13.19 -19.43
N GLN A 70 -2.16 -14.22 -19.09
CA GLN A 70 -3.49 -14.09 -18.50
C GLN A 70 -3.35 -13.78 -17.02
N LEU A 71 -3.55 -12.53 -16.62
CA LEU A 71 -3.48 -12.14 -15.22
C LEU A 71 -4.56 -12.87 -14.40
N ALA A 72 -4.28 -13.05 -13.11
CA ALA A 72 -5.20 -13.65 -12.15
C ALA A 72 -5.19 -12.88 -10.82
N VAL A 73 -6.28 -13.02 -10.05
CA VAL A 73 -6.39 -12.45 -8.71
C VAL A 73 -6.24 -13.57 -7.68
N TRP A 74 -5.21 -13.47 -6.86
CA TRP A 74 -5.01 -14.30 -5.68
C TRP A 74 -5.61 -13.62 -4.45
N ASP A 75 -6.52 -14.32 -3.76
CA ASP A 75 -7.07 -13.88 -2.48
C ASP A 75 -6.15 -14.32 -1.34
N SER A 76 -5.19 -13.46 -1.00
CA SER A 76 -4.23 -13.69 0.08
C SER A 76 -4.84 -13.33 1.42
N LYS A 77 -4.76 -14.25 2.39
CA LYS A 77 -5.23 -14.00 3.76
C LYS A 77 -4.49 -12.84 4.46
N GLU A 78 -3.25 -12.57 4.04
CA GLU A 78 -2.38 -11.56 4.67
C GLU A 78 -2.30 -10.25 3.88
N LEU A 79 -2.62 -10.28 2.58
CA LEU A 79 -2.48 -9.13 1.68
C LEU A 79 -3.79 -8.72 0.99
N GLY A 80 -4.89 -9.44 1.20
CA GLY A 80 -6.12 -9.25 0.45
C GLY A 80 -5.96 -9.68 -1.00
N LYS A 81 -6.61 -8.98 -1.94
CA LYS A 81 -6.51 -9.28 -3.37
C LYS A 81 -5.15 -8.85 -3.92
N VAL A 82 -4.44 -9.80 -4.50
CA VAL A 82 -3.13 -9.62 -5.12
C VAL A 82 -3.24 -10.00 -6.59
N LEU A 83 -2.72 -9.14 -7.47
CA LEU A 83 -2.62 -9.42 -8.89
C LEU A 83 -1.40 -10.30 -9.15
N THR A 84 -1.60 -11.32 -10.00
CA THR A 84 -0.57 -12.25 -10.44
C THR A 84 -0.54 -12.32 -11.96
N ASP A 85 0.59 -12.68 -12.54
CA ASP A 85 0.68 -13.00 -13.96
C ASP A 85 0.11 -14.39 -14.30
N GLY A 86 0.17 -14.76 -15.58
CA GLY A 86 -0.31 -16.04 -16.08
C GLY A 86 0.46 -17.26 -15.60
N GLU A 87 1.62 -17.09 -14.96
CA GLU A 87 2.35 -18.16 -14.28
C GLU A 87 2.03 -18.21 -12.78
N GLY A 88 1.25 -17.26 -12.25
CA GLY A 88 0.85 -17.17 -10.85
C GLY A 88 1.87 -16.48 -9.95
N PHE A 89 2.87 -15.79 -10.49
CA PHE A 89 3.79 -14.98 -9.70
C PHE A 89 3.15 -13.65 -9.31
N THR A 90 3.41 -13.20 -8.08
CA THR A 90 2.93 -11.92 -7.56
C THR A 90 3.49 -10.75 -8.37
N LEU A 91 2.60 -9.83 -8.74
CA LEU A 91 2.98 -8.56 -9.33
C LEU A 91 3.13 -7.50 -8.24
N TYR A 92 4.13 -6.65 -8.39
CA TYR A 92 4.49 -5.61 -7.44
C TYR A 92 4.48 -4.23 -8.09
N ARG A 93 4.23 -3.21 -7.27
CA ARG A 93 4.40 -1.80 -7.60
C ARG A 93 5.49 -1.17 -6.72
N PHE A 94 6.11 -0.13 -7.27
CA PHE A 94 7.15 0.62 -6.59
C PHE A 94 6.66 2.01 -6.19
N ASP A 95 6.81 2.40 -4.93
CA ASP A 95 6.36 3.70 -4.43
C ASP A 95 7.12 4.90 -5.00
N LYS A 96 8.30 4.67 -5.59
CA LYS A 96 9.05 5.73 -6.26
C LYS A 96 8.63 5.93 -7.71
N ASP A 97 7.73 5.10 -8.24
CA ASP A 97 7.13 5.30 -9.55
C ASP A 97 5.99 6.33 -9.50
N THR A 98 5.53 6.76 -10.66
CA THR A 98 4.35 7.63 -10.80
C THR A 98 3.27 6.92 -11.60
N ALA A 99 2.00 7.17 -11.25
CA ALA A 99 0.86 6.61 -11.97
C ALA A 99 0.23 7.58 -12.98
N ASP A 100 0.41 8.88 -12.79
CA ASP A 100 -0.10 9.92 -13.68
C ASP A 100 0.87 11.12 -13.74
N PRO A 101 1.63 11.30 -14.84
CA PRO A 101 1.79 10.33 -15.92
C PRO A 101 2.48 9.04 -15.41
N PRO A 102 2.22 7.87 -16.02
CA PRO A 102 2.94 6.64 -15.71
C PRO A 102 4.45 6.80 -15.95
N ALA A 103 5.28 6.50 -14.96
CA ALA A 103 6.75 6.45 -15.13
C ALA A 103 7.41 5.46 -14.16
N SER A 104 8.32 4.66 -14.69
CA SER A 104 9.20 3.77 -13.92
C SER A 104 10.47 4.49 -13.49
N ASN A 105 10.88 4.31 -12.24
CA ASN A 105 12.16 4.75 -11.69
C ASN A 105 13.08 3.57 -11.34
N CYS A 106 12.69 2.34 -11.66
CA CYS A 106 13.47 1.14 -11.38
C CYS A 106 14.27 0.70 -12.63
N GLU A 107 15.47 1.25 -12.80
CA GLU A 107 16.35 0.96 -13.94
C GLU A 107 17.62 0.18 -13.53
N GLY A 108 18.30 -0.43 -14.51
CA GLY A 108 19.60 -1.08 -14.32
C GLY A 108 19.58 -2.21 -13.27
N ASP A 109 20.40 -2.08 -12.21
CA ASP A 109 20.48 -3.09 -11.14
C ASP A 109 19.16 -3.26 -10.38
N CYS A 110 18.31 -2.22 -10.34
CA CYS A 110 16.98 -2.36 -9.79
C CYS A 110 16.16 -3.38 -10.58
N ALA A 111 16.18 -3.29 -11.91
CA ALA A 111 15.45 -4.19 -12.81
C ALA A 111 15.96 -5.64 -12.77
N LYS A 112 17.19 -5.89 -12.30
CA LYS A 112 17.69 -7.25 -12.05
C LYS A 112 16.99 -7.91 -10.86
N THR A 113 16.68 -7.12 -9.83
CA THR A 113 15.99 -7.57 -8.61
C THR A 113 14.47 -7.54 -8.78
N TRP A 114 13.99 -6.57 -9.56
CA TRP A 114 12.60 -6.34 -9.88
C TRP A 114 12.38 -6.38 -11.39
N PRO A 115 12.41 -7.57 -12.00
CA PRO A 115 12.21 -7.68 -13.44
C PRO A 115 10.89 -7.05 -13.86
N VAL A 116 10.96 -6.20 -14.89
CA VAL A 116 9.78 -5.55 -15.47
C VAL A 116 8.84 -6.58 -16.07
N VAL A 117 7.55 -6.31 -16.03
CA VAL A 117 6.55 -7.15 -16.70
C VAL A 117 6.17 -6.52 -18.03
N SER A 118 6.28 -7.29 -19.11
CA SER A 118 5.96 -6.87 -20.47
C SER A 118 4.46 -6.62 -20.64
N ALA A 119 4.10 -5.54 -21.33
CA ALA A 119 2.71 -5.26 -21.68
C ALA A 119 2.19 -6.11 -22.87
N GLY A 120 3.08 -6.73 -23.65
CA GLY A 120 2.76 -7.22 -24.99
C GLY A 120 1.69 -8.31 -25.07
N ASN A 121 1.54 -9.14 -24.04
CA ASN A 121 0.57 -10.24 -23.99
C ASN A 121 -0.37 -10.19 -22.77
N ALA A 122 -0.41 -9.07 -22.06
CA ALA A 122 -1.21 -8.94 -20.85
C ALA A 122 -2.70 -9.05 -21.16
N LYS A 123 -3.41 -9.91 -20.44
CA LYS A 123 -4.87 -10.01 -20.46
C LYS A 123 -5.40 -9.83 -19.04
N ALA A 124 -6.42 -8.99 -18.88
CA ALA A 124 -7.01 -8.69 -17.58
C ALA A 124 -7.54 -9.95 -16.89
N ALA A 125 -7.41 -9.99 -15.57
CA ALA A 125 -7.94 -11.07 -14.76
C ALA A 125 -9.47 -11.09 -14.80
N ALA A 126 -10.06 -12.28 -14.65
CA ALA A 126 -11.51 -12.40 -14.60
C ALA A 126 -12.09 -11.56 -13.45
N GLY A 127 -13.11 -10.74 -13.75
CA GLY A 127 -13.75 -9.86 -12.76
C GLY A 127 -12.95 -8.61 -12.40
N THR A 128 -11.97 -8.22 -13.23
CA THR A 128 -11.21 -6.97 -13.08
C THR A 128 -11.46 -6.05 -14.27
N ASP A 129 -11.26 -4.74 -14.09
CA ASP A 129 -11.39 -3.77 -15.17
C ASP A 129 -10.23 -3.87 -16.15
N ALA A 130 -10.52 -4.33 -17.36
CA ALA A 130 -9.52 -4.36 -18.42
C ALA A 130 -9.04 -2.96 -18.84
N SER A 131 -9.82 -1.91 -18.58
CA SER A 131 -9.44 -0.52 -18.91
C SER A 131 -8.31 0.02 -18.03
N LEU A 132 -8.04 -0.61 -16.88
CA LEU A 132 -6.94 -0.26 -16.00
C LEU A 132 -5.59 -0.79 -16.51
N LEU A 133 -5.59 -1.74 -17.45
CA LEU A 133 -4.35 -2.22 -18.07
C LEU A 133 -3.91 -1.26 -19.17
N SER A 134 -2.68 -0.78 -19.04
CA SER A 134 -2.05 0.07 -20.04
C SER A 134 -0.57 -0.25 -20.12
N LYS A 135 0.22 0.63 -20.73
CA LYS A 135 1.66 0.47 -20.86
C LYS A 135 2.38 1.79 -20.64
N VAL A 136 3.63 1.69 -20.20
CA VAL A 136 4.60 2.78 -20.20
C VAL A 136 5.80 2.36 -21.05
N THR A 137 6.25 3.26 -21.92
CA THR A 137 7.53 3.12 -22.62
C THR A 137 8.62 3.65 -21.72
N ARG A 138 9.56 2.80 -21.35
CA ARG A 138 10.70 3.15 -20.50
C ARG A 138 11.80 3.83 -21.32
N ASP A 139 12.77 4.43 -20.62
CA ASP A 139 13.89 5.12 -21.25
C ASP A 139 14.78 4.19 -22.09
N ASP A 140 14.84 2.90 -21.72
CA ASP A 140 15.53 1.85 -22.47
C ASP A 140 14.74 1.32 -23.67
N GLY A 141 13.54 1.87 -23.93
CA GLY A 141 12.64 1.51 -25.02
C GLY A 141 11.76 0.29 -24.74
N THR A 142 11.88 -0.35 -23.56
CA THR A 142 11.02 -1.49 -23.22
C THR A 142 9.60 -1.04 -22.86
N GLU A 143 8.60 -1.81 -23.29
CA GLU A 143 7.20 -1.57 -22.93
C GLU A 143 6.84 -2.35 -21.67
N GLN A 144 6.62 -1.63 -20.58
CA GLN A 144 6.22 -2.21 -19.30
C GLN A 144 4.71 -2.09 -19.09
N LEU A 145 4.11 -3.17 -18.58
CA LEU A 145 2.72 -3.21 -18.17
C LEU A 145 2.48 -2.20 -17.05
N THR A 146 1.38 -1.46 -17.15
CA THR A 146 0.85 -0.66 -16.05
C THR A 146 -0.54 -1.14 -15.67
N VAL A 147 -0.88 -1.02 -14.39
CA VAL A 147 -2.21 -1.33 -13.85
C VAL A 147 -2.66 -0.11 -13.05
N GLY A 148 -3.80 0.48 -13.44
CA GLY A 148 -4.28 1.76 -12.90
C GLY A 148 -3.21 2.86 -12.91
N GLY A 149 -2.38 2.86 -13.97
CA GLY A 149 -1.27 3.79 -14.16
C GLY A 149 0.05 3.38 -13.50
N TRP A 150 0.07 2.45 -12.55
CA TRP A 150 1.30 2.03 -11.87
C TRP A 150 2.09 1.00 -12.68
N PRO A 151 3.40 1.19 -12.94
CA PRO A 151 4.25 0.16 -13.52
C PRO A 151 4.34 -1.06 -12.62
N VAL A 152 4.23 -2.27 -13.20
CA VAL A 152 4.27 -3.52 -12.43
C VAL A 152 5.50 -4.37 -12.73
N TYR A 153 5.98 -5.07 -11.70
CA TYR A 153 7.21 -5.84 -11.68
C TYR A 153 7.00 -7.24 -11.10
N ARG A 154 7.86 -8.19 -11.45
CA ARG A 154 8.07 -9.41 -10.64
C ARG A 154 9.15 -9.17 -9.60
N TYR A 155 9.26 -10.07 -8.63
CA TYR A 155 10.37 -10.09 -7.69
C TYR A 155 11.27 -11.31 -7.94
N ALA A 156 12.58 -11.08 -8.06
CA ALA A 156 13.53 -12.13 -8.42
C ALA A 156 13.69 -13.23 -7.35
N GLN A 157 13.31 -12.97 -6.10
CA GLN A 157 13.37 -13.98 -5.03
C GLN A 157 12.07 -14.77 -4.85
N ASP A 158 10.99 -14.40 -5.55
CA ASP A 158 9.83 -15.26 -5.68
C ASP A 158 10.19 -16.34 -6.71
N THR A 159 10.38 -17.56 -6.21
CA THR A 159 10.80 -18.74 -6.97
C THR A 159 9.64 -19.65 -7.30
N GLU A 160 8.50 -19.48 -6.63
CA GLU A 160 7.28 -20.28 -6.81
C GLU A 160 6.03 -19.39 -6.91
N PRO A 161 5.00 -19.80 -7.67
CA PRO A 161 3.70 -19.12 -7.70
C PRO A 161 3.07 -19.00 -6.31
N GLY A 162 2.40 -17.88 -6.04
CA GLY A 162 1.80 -17.59 -4.73
C GLY A 162 2.79 -17.14 -3.65
N GLU A 163 4.07 -16.96 -3.97
CA GLU A 163 5.00 -16.26 -3.09
C GLU A 163 4.81 -14.75 -3.19
N ALA A 164 4.95 -14.06 -2.06
CA ALA A 164 4.88 -12.60 -1.96
C ALA A 164 6.08 -12.02 -1.18
N LYS A 165 7.29 -12.56 -1.36
CA LYS A 165 8.48 -12.19 -0.56
C LYS A 165 8.93 -10.76 -0.79
N GLY A 166 8.55 -10.17 -1.93
CA GLY A 166 8.83 -8.78 -2.27
C GLY A 166 8.01 -7.77 -1.45
N GLN A 167 6.96 -8.23 -0.75
CA GLN A 167 6.09 -7.35 0.00
C GLN A 167 6.87 -6.62 1.11
N GLY A 168 6.81 -5.29 1.08
CA GLY A 168 7.45 -4.43 2.08
C GLY A 168 8.97 -4.32 1.96
N VAL A 169 9.60 -4.91 0.94
CA VAL A 169 11.04 -4.79 0.72
C VAL A 169 11.42 -3.32 0.61
N GLY A 170 12.39 -2.89 1.43
CA GLY A 170 12.84 -1.50 1.49
C GLY A 170 11.73 -0.48 1.84
N GLY A 171 10.60 -0.93 2.40
CA GLY A 171 9.44 -0.10 2.74
C GLY A 171 8.79 0.62 1.54
N THR A 172 9.15 0.23 0.32
CA THR A 172 8.78 0.94 -0.92
C THR A 172 8.23 0.02 -2.00
N TRP A 173 8.37 -1.30 -1.82
CA TRP A 173 7.83 -2.31 -2.72
C TRP A 173 6.61 -2.98 -2.10
N PHE A 174 5.54 -3.11 -2.89
CA PHE A 174 4.28 -3.65 -2.41
C PHE A 174 3.63 -4.50 -3.49
N ALA A 175 3.02 -5.61 -3.09
CA ALA A 175 2.17 -6.40 -3.97
C ALA A 175 1.07 -5.49 -4.55
N ALA A 176 0.79 -5.63 -5.83
CA ALA A 176 -0.21 -4.85 -6.54
C ALA A 176 -1.60 -5.47 -6.34
N ALA A 177 -2.58 -4.66 -5.98
CA ALA A 177 -3.98 -5.01 -6.06
C ALA A 177 -4.48 -4.91 -7.52
N PRO A 178 -5.71 -5.36 -7.84
CA PRO A 178 -6.22 -5.30 -9.21
C PRO A 178 -6.38 -3.89 -9.83
N ASP A 179 -6.28 -2.79 -9.05
CA ASP A 179 -6.20 -1.39 -9.52
C ASP A 179 -4.76 -0.91 -9.68
N GLY A 180 -3.79 -1.75 -9.34
CA GLY A 180 -2.41 -1.30 -9.20
C GLY A 180 -2.17 -0.46 -7.94
N LYS A 181 -3.14 -0.32 -7.01
CA LYS A 181 -2.80 0.16 -5.66
C LYS A 181 -2.06 -0.92 -4.88
N LYS A 182 -1.65 -0.60 -3.65
CA LYS A 182 -1.03 -1.58 -2.75
C LYS A 182 -2.09 -2.59 -2.31
N ALA A 183 -1.80 -3.86 -2.46
CA ALA A 183 -2.57 -4.91 -1.84
C ALA A 183 -2.53 -4.73 -0.31
N ALA A 184 -3.70 -4.77 0.31
CA ALA A 184 -3.85 -4.88 1.75
C ALA A 184 -5.13 -5.64 2.07
N VAL A 185 -5.16 -6.31 3.23
CA VAL A 185 -6.35 -7.01 3.77
C VAL A 185 -7.58 -6.11 3.96
N ASN A 186 -7.42 -4.80 3.79
CA ASN A 186 -8.46 -3.79 3.80
C ASN A 186 -8.30 -2.75 2.68
N ALA A 187 -7.47 -3.01 1.67
CA ALA A 187 -7.39 -2.14 0.49
C ALA A 187 -8.70 -2.31 -0.27
N ASP A 188 -9.50 -1.24 -0.24
CA ASP A 188 -10.68 -1.07 -1.05
C ASP A 188 -10.47 -1.59 -2.48
N GLU A 189 -11.36 -2.50 -2.89
CA GLU A 189 -11.53 -3.00 -4.25
C GLU A 189 -11.39 -1.88 -5.29
N PRO A 190 -10.84 -2.20 -6.46
CA PRO A 190 -11.01 -1.38 -7.63
C PRO A 190 -12.16 -1.81 -8.51
N SER A 191 -12.94 -0.79 -8.83
CA SER A 191 -13.94 -0.73 -9.89
C SER A 191 -13.51 -1.54 -11.11
N GLY A 192 -14.36 -2.47 -11.54
CA GLY A 192 -14.08 -3.37 -12.64
C GLY A 192 -15.05 -4.53 -12.82
N GLY A 193 -16.32 -4.27 -12.54
CA GLY A 193 -17.41 -5.18 -12.83
C GLY A 193 -18.69 -4.38 -12.65
N GLU A 194 -19.50 -4.29 -13.70
CA GLU A 194 -20.81 -3.67 -13.70
C GLU A 194 -21.75 -4.44 -12.74
N GLN A 195 -21.60 -4.16 -11.45
CA GLN A 195 -22.67 -4.17 -10.47
C GLN A 195 -22.93 -2.69 -10.19
N ALA A 196 -24.20 -2.28 -10.34
CA ALA A 196 -24.66 -0.92 -10.11
C ALA A 196 -23.86 -0.26 -8.98
N GLU A 197 -23.12 0.80 -9.29
CA GLU A 197 -22.21 1.48 -8.35
C GLU A 197 -22.94 1.69 -7.02
N ALA A 198 -22.58 0.90 -6.01
CA ALA A 198 -23.21 1.02 -4.71
C ALA A 198 -22.82 2.39 -4.14
N ALA A 199 -23.83 3.22 -3.88
CA ALA A 199 -23.63 4.55 -3.35
C ALA A 199 -22.72 4.53 -2.10
N GLY A 200 -21.92 5.58 -1.94
CA GLY A 200 -21.03 5.84 -0.79
C GLY A 200 -21.67 5.51 0.56
N LEU A 201 -22.96 5.80 0.72
CA LEU A 201 -23.86 5.19 1.70
C LEU A 201 -25.17 4.77 1.02
N SER A 202 -25.68 3.60 1.38
CA SER A 202 -26.97 3.10 0.88
C SER A 202 -27.78 2.41 1.96
N VAL A 203 -29.01 2.00 1.63
CA VAL A 203 -29.90 1.28 2.53
C VAL A 203 -30.00 -0.19 2.12
N ARG A 204 -29.86 -1.08 3.09
CA ARG A 204 -30.08 -2.52 2.92
C ARG A 204 -31.21 -2.97 3.84
N LYS A 205 -32.05 -3.88 3.36
CA LYS A 205 -33.02 -4.61 4.20
C LYS A 205 -32.31 -5.72 4.97
N ASP A 206 -32.11 -5.52 6.25
CA ASP A 206 -31.65 -6.54 7.18
C ASP A 206 -32.85 -7.34 7.72
N PRO A 207 -32.75 -8.69 7.79
CA PRO A 207 -33.87 -9.53 8.23
C PRO A 207 -34.27 -9.32 9.70
N GLU A 208 -33.34 -8.89 10.55
CA GLU A 208 -33.59 -8.72 11.99
C GLU A 208 -33.76 -7.25 12.38
N LEU A 209 -32.97 -6.37 11.76
CA LEU A 209 -32.91 -4.95 12.11
C LEU A 209 -33.79 -4.05 11.23
N GLY A 210 -34.35 -4.60 10.15
CA GLY A 210 -35.11 -3.84 9.18
C GLY A 210 -34.22 -3.02 8.26
N ASP A 211 -34.62 -1.81 7.91
CA ASP A 211 -33.83 -0.97 7.00
C ASP A 211 -32.65 -0.38 7.77
N ILE A 212 -31.43 -0.65 7.31
CA ILE A 212 -30.20 -0.14 7.91
C ILE A 212 -29.26 0.43 6.85
N VAL A 213 -28.40 1.35 7.27
CA VAL A 213 -27.41 2.00 6.42
C VAL A 213 -26.19 1.11 6.28
N VAL A 214 -25.68 1.00 5.06
CA VAL A 214 -24.42 0.33 4.72
C VAL A 214 -23.51 1.29 3.95
N ASP A 215 -22.20 1.06 3.98
CA ASP A 215 -21.24 1.80 3.16
C ASP A 215 -21.20 1.26 1.71
N LYS A 216 -20.39 1.89 0.84
CA LYS A 216 -20.17 1.45 -0.56
C LYS A 216 -19.75 -0.02 -0.69
N ARG A 217 -19.19 -0.63 0.36
CA ARG A 217 -18.76 -2.02 0.40
C ARG A 217 -19.87 -2.94 0.90
N GLY A 218 -21.04 -2.42 1.26
CA GLY A 218 -22.14 -3.16 1.86
C GLY A 218 -21.90 -3.52 3.34
N MET A 219 -20.92 -2.89 3.99
CA MET A 219 -20.65 -3.08 5.42
C MET A 219 -21.65 -2.28 6.25
N THR A 220 -22.16 -2.87 7.33
CA THR A 220 -23.12 -2.19 8.21
C THR A 220 -22.49 -0.96 8.85
N VAL A 221 -23.23 0.16 8.82
CA VAL A 221 -22.83 1.40 9.45
C VAL A 221 -23.44 1.51 10.85
N TYR A 222 -22.61 1.85 11.82
CA TYR A 222 -22.95 1.94 13.23
C TYR A 222 -22.77 3.34 13.78
N ARG A 223 -23.45 3.57 14.91
CA ARG A 223 -23.31 4.76 15.73
C ARG A 223 -23.04 4.36 17.19
N PHE A 224 -22.24 5.19 17.85
CA PHE A 224 -21.90 5.03 19.26
C PHE A 224 -22.81 5.88 20.16
N LYS A 225 -23.45 5.26 21.16
CA LYS A 225 -24.32 5.97 22.12
C LYS A 225 -23.58 7.01 22.98
N LYS A 226 -22.26 6.88 23.14
CA LYS A 226 -21.46 7.83 23.95
C LYS A 226 -20.99 9.05 23.16
N ASP A 227 -21.28 9.11 21.87
CA ASP A 227 -21.03 10.30 21.06
C ASP A 227 -22.11 11.37 21.33
N SER A 228 -21.95 12.54 20.73
CA SER A 228 -22.92 13.63 20.79
C SER A 228 -23.09 14.23 19.40
N ALA A 229 -24.34 14.50 19.00
CA ALA A 229 -24.63 15.22 17.76
C ALA A 229 -24.39 16.72 17.83
N TRP A 230 -24.58 17.35 18.99
CA TRP A 230 -24.34 18.79 19.13
C TRP A 230 -23.93 19.21 20.55
N PRO A 231 -22.78 19.88 20.72
CA PRO A 231 -21.70 19.97 19.74
C PRO A 231 -21.23 18.56 19.35
N MET A 232 -20.85 18.39 18.09
CA MET A 232 -20.38 17.10 17.59
C MET A 232 -19.13 16.66 18.35
N LYS A 233 -19.23 15.52 19.02
CA LYS A 233 -18.13 14.92 19.79
C LYS A 233 -18.17 13.41 19.64
N SER A 234 -16.98 12.83 19.50
CA SER A 234 -16.80 11.39 19.54
C SER A 234 -16.06 10.98 20.81
N ALA A 235 -16.60 9.99 21.51
CA ALA A 235 -15.93 9.31 22.62
C ALA A 235 -15.04 8.15 22.14
N CYS A 236 -15.08 7.81 20.83
CA CYS A 236 -14.25 6.78 20.23
C CYS A 236 -13.04 7.42 19.53
N THR A 237 -11.89 7.43 20.21
CA THR A 237 -10.60 7.95 19.71
C THR A 237 -9.50 6.91 19.95
N GLY A 238 -8.34 7.09 19.32
CA GLY A 238 -7.16 6.23 19.53
C GLY A 238 -7.45 4.75 19.24
N ASP A 239 -7.12 3.86 20.17
CA ASP A 239 -7.30 2.41 20.02
C ASP A 239 -8.75 1.98 19.77
N CYS A 240 -9.74 2.78 20.19
CA CYS A 240 -11.14 2.50 19.88
C CYS A 240 -11.35 2.39 18.35
N LEU A 241 -10.64 3.21 17.57
CA LEU A 241 -10.74 3.24 16.11
C LEU A 241 -10.17 2.00 15.42
N LYS A 242 -9.33 1.21 16.11
CA LYS A 242 -8.90 -0.09 15.59
C LYS A 242 -10.06 -1.07 15.52
N LYS A 243 -10.99 -0.99 16.49
CA LYS A 243 -12.17 -1.86 16.56
C LYS A 243 -13.35 -1.26 15.81
N TRP A 244 -13.48 0.07 15.84
CA TRP A 244 -14.56 0.84 15.23
C TRP A 244 -13.99 1.90 14.28
N PRO A 245 -13.53 1.50 13.08
CA PRO A 245 -13.04 2.45 12.10
C PRO A 245 -14.10 3.49 11.76
N VAL A 246 -13.67 4.72 11.47
CA VAL A 246 -14.60 5.77 11.03
C VAL A 246 -15.10 5.46 9.62
N VAL A 247 -16.32 5.88 9.31
CA VAL A 247 -16.76 6.02 7.92
C VAL A 247 -16.13 7.29 7.35
N SER A 248 -15.40 7.16 6.24
CA SER A 248 -14.79 8.29 5.53
C SER A 248 -15.86 9.24 4.97
N PRO A 249 -15.55 10.54 4.74
CA PRO A 249 -16.51 11.48 4.16
C PRO A 249 -17.10 10.98 2.84
N VAL A 250 -18.43 11.04 2.73
CA VAL A 250 -19.17 10.62 1.54
C VAL A 250 -19.83 11.85 0.91
N GLN A 251 -19.80 11.94 -0.41
CA GLN A 251 -20.42 13.06 -1.12
C GLN A 251 -21.94 12.92 -1.09
N LYS A 252 -22.65 14.05 -0.97
CA LYS A 252 -24.11 14.02 -0.80
C LYS A 252 -24.88 13.44 -1.99
N ASN A 253 -24.32 13.54 -3.20
CA ASN A 253 -24.86 12.93 -4.43
C ASN A 253 -24.53 11.44 -4.56
N ASP A 254 -23.72 10.90 -3.63
CA ASP A 254 -23.28 9.51 -3.57
C ASP A 254 -23.93 8.83 -2.34
N VAL A 255 -25.22 9.10 -2.14
CA VAL A 255 -26.02 8.56 -1.03
C VAL A 255 -27.39 8.15 -1.56
N GLU A 256 -27.80 6.92 -1.29
CA GLU A 256 -29.07 6.35 -1.75
C GLU A 256 -29.96 5.92 -0.58
N GLY A 257 -31.23 6.34 -0.57
CA GLY A 257 -32.21 5.90 0.42
C GLY A 257 -32.03 6.45 1.85
N VAL A 258 -30.98 7.22 2.13
CA VAL A 258 -30.68 7.79 3.45
C VAL A 258 -31.10 9.25 3.55
N THR A 259 -31.65 9.68 4.70
CA THR A 259 -32.05 11.06 4.95
C THR A 259 -30.84 11.97 5.12
N THR A 260 -30.58 12.87 4.18
CA THR A 260 -29.38 13.73 4.21
C THR A 260 -29.48 15.01 5.04
N LYS A 261 -30.46 15.09 5.96
CA LYS A 261 -30.55 16.19 6.95
C LYS A 261 -29.46 16.01 8.00
N GLY A 262 -28.71 17.08 8.29
CA GLY A 262 -27.55 17.00 9.19
C GLY A 262 -26.43 16.08 8.67
N PHE A 263 -26.40 15.79 7.36
CA PHE A 263 -25.34 15.04 6.71
C PHE A 263 -24.13 15.95 6.48
N VAL A 264 -23.14 15.85 7.35
CA VAL A 264 -21.96 16.72 7.34
C VAL A 264 -20.68 15.93 7.58
N THR A 265 -19.56 16.44 7.09
CA THR A 265 -18.25 15.93 7.47
C THR A 265 -17.85 16.48 8.84
N PHE A 266 -17.66 15.58 9.80
CA PHE A 266 -17.10 15.91 11.10
C PHE A 266 -15.57 16.03 10.99
N SER A 267 -15.05 17.25 11.10
CA SER A 267 -13.62 17.48 11.31
C SER A 267 -13.29 17.27 12.78
N ARG A 268 -12.75 16.09 13.11
CA ARG A 268 -12.46 15.71 14.49
C ARG A 268 -11.20 16.42 15.03
N PRO A 269 -11.08 16.62 16.35
CA PRO A 269 -9.87 17.20 16.96
C PRO A 269 -8.59 16.37 16.75
N ASP A 270 -8.72 15.07 16.49
CA ASP A 270 -7.60 14.17 16.20
C ASP A 270 -7.13 14.23 14.73
N GLY A 271 -7.69 15.14 13.92
CA GLY A 271 -7.31 15.36 12.51
C GLY A 271 -8.02 14.43 11.52
N ILE A 272 -8.79 13.45 12.00
CA ILE A 272 -9.53 12.52 11.16
C ILE A 272 -10.84 13.18 10.70
N LYS A 273 -11.15 13.07 9.41
CA LYS A 273 -12.47 13.44 8.89
C LYS A 273 -13.38 12.23 8.92
N GLN A 274 -14.57 12.40 9.48
CA GLN A 274 -15.54 11.32 9.65
C GLN A 274 -16.89 11.74 9.09
N GLN A 275 -17.55 10.86 8.35
CA GLN A 275 -18.91 11.10 7.92
C GLN A 275 -19.87 11.09 9.12
N SER A 276 -20.82 12.01 9.11
CA SER A 276 -21.91 12.01 10.07
C SER A 276 -23.26 12.03 9.39
N LEU A 277 -24.27 11.49 10.07
CA LEU A 277 -25.66 11.51 9.65
C LEU A 277 -26.51 12.06 10.79
N ASP A 278 -27.33 13.07 10.50
CA ASP A 278 -28.02 13.87 11.53
C ASP A 278 -27.04 14.36 12.64
N CYS A 279 -25.86 14.80 12.22
CA CYS A 279 -24.74 15.22 13.06
C CYS A 279 -24.16 14.12 13.97
N TRP A 280 -24.54 12.86 13.82
CA TRP A 280 -23.96 11.75 14.57
C TRP A 280 -22.79 11.09 13.84
N PRO A 281 -21.62 10.93 14.47
CA PRO A 281 -20.47 10.27 13.85
C PRO A 281 -20.76 8.80 13.48
N LEU A 282 -20.34 8.39 12.29
CA LEU A 282 -20.59 7.05 11.73
C LEU A 282 -19.33 6.18 11.72
N TYR A 283 -19.49 4.89 11.98
CA TYR A 283 -18.40 3.92 12.07
C TYR A 283 -18.76 2.63 11.31
N THR A 284 -17.73 1.90 10.89
CA THR A 284 -17.85 0.48 10.57
C THR A 284 -17.31 -0.35 11.75
N PHE A 285 -17.52 -1.67 11.70
CA PHE A 285 -17.04 -2.56 12.74
C PHE A 285 -16.00 -3.53 12.19
N SER A 286 -14.83 -3.59 12.81
CA SER A 286 -13.75 -4.52 12.43
C SER A 286 -14.11 -6.01 12.60
N GLY A 287 -15.19 -6.33 13.31
CA GLY A 287 -15.71 -7.70 13.39
C GLY A 287 -16.68 -8.06 12.29
N ASP A 288 -17.08 -7.11 11.45
CA ASP A 288 -17.81 -7.38 10.22
C ASP A 288 -16.77 -7.63 9.12
N THR A 289 -16.81 -8.84 8.57
CA THR A 289 -15.78 -9.33 7.62
C THR A 289 -16.33 -9.47 6.20
N ARG A 290 -17.65 -9.47 6.05
CA ARG A 290 -18.32 -9.53 4.75
C ARG A 290 -19.55 -8.61 4.71
N PRO A 291 -19.99 -8.21 3.52
CA PRO A 291 -21.21 -7.44 3.36
C PRO A 291 -22.40 -8.14 4.01
N GLY A 292 -23.17 -7.35 4.73
CA GLY A 292 -24.35 -7.81 5.44
C GLY A 292 -24.15 -8.44 6.82
N ASP A 293 -22.90 -8.56 7.29
CA ASP A 293 -22.63 -8.79 8.70
C ASP A 293 -23.20 -7.64 9.56
N THR A 294 -23.76 -7.99 10.71
CA THR A 294 -24.27 -7.04 11.73
C THR A 294 -23.64 -7.31 13.11
N ASN A 295 -22.43 -7.87 13.15
CA ASN A 295 -21.79 -8.35 14.38
C ASN A 295 -21.45 -7.22 15.37
N GLY A 296 -21.46 -5.96 14.90
CA GLY A 296 -21.32 -4.77 15.73
C GLY A 296 -22.59 -4.41 16.50
N GLN A 297 -23.75 -4.96 16.13
CA GLN A 297 -25.03 -4.63 16.74
C GLN A 297 -25.03 -5.01 18.22
N GLY A 298 -25.33 -4.04 19.10
CA GLY A 298 -25.45 -4.25 20.53
C GLY A 298 -24.12 -4.47 21.27
N VAL A 299 -22.96 -4.39 20.59
CA VAL A 299 -21.66 -4.57 21.25
C VAL A 299 -21.52 -3.60 22.42
N GLY A 300 -21.24 -4.15 23.61
CA GLY A 300 -21.13 -3.38 24.85
C GLY A 300 -22.39 -2.60 25.26
N GLY A 301 -23.56 -2.89 24.67
CA GLY A 301 -24.81 -2.15 24.90
C GLY A 301 -24.78 -0.69 24.42
N THR A 302 -23.79 -0.33 23.60
CA THR A 302 -23.51 1.06 23.21
C THR A 302 -23.38 1.29 21.72
N TRP A 303 -23.24 0.24 20.92
CA TRP A 303 -23.07 0.31 19.47
C TRP A 303 -24.27 -0.27 18.77
N TYR A 304 -24.82 0.47 17.81
CA TYR A 304 -26.04 0.08 17.11
C TYR A 304 -25.95 0.46 15.64
N ALA A 305 -26.46 -0.42 14.78
CA ALA A 305 -26.64 -0.14 13.36
C ALA A 305 -27.55 1.08 13.19
N VAL A 306 -27.30 1.84 12.13
CA VAL A 306 -27.99 3.10 11.86
C VAL A 306 -29.13 2.87 10.89
N THR A 307 -30.32 3.40 11.18
CA THR A 307 -31.46 3.38 10.25
C THR A 307 -31.35 4.51 9.22
N PRO A 308 -32.11 4.48 8.10
CA PRO A 308 -32.08 5.53 7.07
C PRO A 308 -32.43 6.94 7.58
N ASP A 309 -33.12 7.04 8.72
CA ASP A 309 -33.47 8.28 9.42
C ASP A 309 -32.53 8.58 10.61
N ALA A 310 -31.33 8.00 10.61
CA ALA A 310 -30.24 8.24 11.59
C ALA A 310 -30.52 7.76 13.03
N LYS A 311 -31.53 6.91 13.23
CA LYS A 311 -31.86 6.32 14.53
C LYS A 311 -31.06 5.04 14.76
N LEU A 312 -31.09 4.55 16.00
CA LEU A 312 -30.48 3.29 16.37
C LEU A 312 -31.44 2.15 16.01
N ALA A 313 -31.03 1.25 15.13
CA ALA A 313 -31.82 0.09 14.75
C ALA A 313 -31.97 -0.88 15.94
N GLY A 314 -33.19 -1.40 16.13
CA GLY A 314 -33.50 -2.35 17.20
C GLY A 314 -33.45 -1.80 18.63
N ALA A 315 -33.20 -0.50 18.83
CA ALA A 315 -33.34 0.12 20.15
C ALA A 315 -34.84 0.28 20.48
N SER A 316 -35.28 -0.33 21.59
CA SER A 316 -36.63 -0.12 22.12
C SER A 316 -36.88 1.38 22.33
N LYS A 317 -38.07 1.86 21.93
CA LYS A 317 -38.52 3.23 22.18
C LYS A 317 -38.49 3.59 23.66
#